data_AF-A0AAV1L912-F1
#
_entry.id   AF-A0AAV1L912-F1
#
_cell.length_a   1.000
_cell.length_b   1.000
_cell.length_c   1.000
_cell.angle_alpha   90.00
_cell.angle_beta   90.00
_cell.angle_gamma   90.00
#
_symmetry.space_group_name_H-M   'P 1'
#
loop_
_entity.id
_entity.type
_entity.pdbx_description
1 polymer ?
#
loop_
_entity_poly.entity_id
_entity_poly.type
_entity_poly.pdbx_seq_one_letter_code
_entity_poly.pdbx_strand_id
1 'polypeptide(L)'
;MTTVQSQTKSSNGTPAKPQKNYGKIVLTLHNCLLPESAFKETPSQTDGLDIETETDLRILGCEMIQTAGILLKLPQVAMATGQMYLQRFYYSKSFVRYPMETTAMGSIYLASKVEEKPCRIRDVINVFHHIKQVRSQKTISPLIVDQNYIELKNQVIKAERRILKELGFCVHVKHPHKLIVVYLQLLQYEKNRQLMQMAWNYMNDALRTDVFMRFPPETIACACIYLTARKIGLPLPNNPHWFLLFKVTEEDIRDVSLRILQLYKRSKVNPEELESKVDALRKIYQANKHLQAQKEREAKAEEKKADSPAASTSKDTKRDVKKEKSPKTPPLSKYHSSGHKKRERRSRSPYDRKRDYSSKRHKSRSRDRDLERSRDRRSDDKRSRVTSRKYDDYDRTKSSRDGRDSRDDKRKH
;
A
#
# COMPACT_ATOMS: atom_id res chain seq x y z
N MET A 1 19.98 64.59 40.18
CA MET A 1 20.32 63.63 41.25
C MET A 1 19.31 62.49 41.17
N THR A 2 19.68 61.21 40.99
CA THR A 2 21.03 60.63 40.86
C THR A 2 20.98 59.38 39.98
N THR A 3 22.00 59.18 39.16
CA THR A 3 22.29 57.99 38.35
C THR A 3 22.56 56.75 39.22
N VAL A 4 22.14 55.56 38.76
CA VAL A 4 22.97 54.35 38.87
C VAL A 4 22.85 53.53 37.57
N GLN A 5 23.97 53.42 36.86
CA GLN A 5 24.17 52.42 35.81
C GLN A 5 24.56 51.09 36.46
N SER A 6 24.18 49.96 35.85
CA SER A 6 25.08 48.80 35.86
C SER A 6 24.95 48.01 34.56
N GLN A 7 26.08 47.76 33.91
CA GLN A 7 26.15 47.15 32.59
C GLN A 7 26.29 45.62 32.68
N THR A 8 25.69 44.96 31.68
CA THR A 8 26.10 43.70 31.04
C THR A 8 27.18 42.83 31.72
N LYS A 9 26.85 41.54 31.95
CA LYS A 9 27.80 40.45 31.72
C LYS A 9 27.35 39.62 30.53
N SER A 10 28.17 39.62 29.48
CA SER A 10 28.05 38.71 28.36
C SER A 10 28.34 37.28 28.81
N SER A 11 27.47 36.34 28.45
CA SER A 11 27.82 34.92 28.41
C SER A 11 27.67 34.45 26.96
N ASN A 12 28.75 33.89 26.41
CA ASN A 12 28.80 33.44 25.02
C ASN A 12 27.89 32.22 24.83
N GLY A 13 26.64 32.46 24.47
CA GLY A 13 25.71 31.42 24.05
C GLY A 13 26.13 30.83 22.70
N THR A 14 26.70 29.63 22.72
CA THR A 14 26.92 28.81 21.53
C THR A 14 25.62 28.77 20.69
N PRO A 15 25.65 28.97 19.36
CA PRO A 15 24.44 28.97 18.56
C PRO A 15 23.71 27.62 18.68
N ALA A 16 22.57 27.63 19.37
CA ALA A 16 21.75 26.46 19.55
C ALA A 16 21.30 25.96 18.17
N LYS A 17 21.64 24.71 17.84
CA LYS A 17 21.15 24.06 16.62
C LYS A 17 19.63 24.18 16.61
N PRO A 18 18.99 24.62 15.50
CA PRO A 18 17.54 24.76 15.47
C PRO A 18 16.93 23.42 15.85
N GLN A 19 16.21 23.41 16.98
CA GLN A 19 15.45 22.24 17.38
C GLN A 19 14.48 21.95 16.24
N LYS A 20 14.62 20.78 15.62
CA LYS A 20 13.63 20.33 14.64
C LYS A 20 12.33 20.18 15.41
N ASN A 21 11.39 21.09 15.16
CA ASN A 21 10.02 20.96 15.63
C ASN A 21 9.40 19.75 14.93
N TYR A 22 9.62 18.57 15.52
CA TYR A 22 8.88 17.37 15.15
C TYR A 22 7.40 17.67 15.44
N GLY A 23 6.57 17.64 14.41
CA GLY A 23 5.14 17.85 14.56
C GLY A 23 4.57 16.90 15.62
N LYS A 24 3.67 17.41 16.47
CA LYS A 24 3.08 16.65 17.58
C LYS A 24 2.47 15.35 17.05
N ILE A 25 3.12 14.22 17.32
CA ILE A 25 2.64 12.90 16.86
C ILE A 25 1.46 12.51 17.73
N VAL A 26 0.24 12.70 17.22
CA VAL A 26 -0.99 12.27 17.90
C VAL A 26 -1.36 10.88 17.38
N LEU A 27 -0.98 9.84 18.13
CA LEU A 27 -1.41 8.47 17.86
C LEU A 27 -2.87 8.31 18.30
N THR A 28 -3.80 8.47 17.37
CA THR A 28 -5.23 8.21 17.61
C THR A 28 -5.64 6.85 17.05
N LEU A 29 -6.61 6.21 17.69
CA LEU A 29 -7.31 5.03 17.15
C LEU A 29 -8.47 5.43 16.22
N HIS A 30 -8.54 6.69 15.77
CA HIS A 30 -9.58 7.16 14.86
C HIS A 30 -9.09 7.05 13.42
N ASN A 31 -10.02 6.86 12.48
CA ASN A 31 -9.67 6.91 11.07
C ASN A 31 -9.21 8.34 10.73
N CYS A 32 -8.03 8.48 10.15
CA CYS A 32 -7.57 9.75 9.60
C CYS A 32 -8.48 10.13 8.43
N LEU A 33 -9.29 11.17 8.62
CA LEU A 33 -10.08 11.82 7.58
C LEU A 33 -9.22 12.88 6.88
N LEU A 34 -9.49 13.12 5.60
CA LEU A 34 -8.78 14.12 4.80
C LEU A 34 -9.53 15.47 4.84
N PRO A 35 -8.81 16.61 4.80
CA PRO A 35 -9.44 17.92 4.69
C PRO A 35 -10.10 18.09 3.32
N GLU A 36 -11.16 18.90 3.23
CA GLU A 36 -11.91 19.13 1.98
C GLU A 36 -11.04 19.59 0.81
N SER A 37 -9.97 20.34 1.07
CA SER A 37 -9.00 20.79 0.06
C SER A 37 -8.32 19.65 -0.68
N ALA A 38 -8.05 18.52 -0.02
CA ALA A 38 -7.41 17.34 -0.62
C ALA A 38 -8.30 16.61 -1.65
N PHE A 39 -9.58 16.98 -1.74
CA PHE A 39 -10.52 16.46 -2.74
C PHE A 39 -10.79 17.43 -3.88
N LYS A 40 -10.34 18.69 -3.80
CA LYS A 40 -10.50 19.69 -4.87
C LYS A 40 -9.42 19.53 -5.94
N GLU A 41 -8.18 19.31 -5.49
CA GLU A 41 -7.02 19.09 -6.34
C GLU A 41 -6.25 17.85 -5.84
N THR A 42 -6.39 16.74 -6.55
CA THR A 42 -5.60 15.54 -6.30
C THR A 42 -4.18 15.68 -6.88
N PRO A 43 -3.18 14.98 -6.33
CA PRO A 43 -1.86 14.91 -6.94
C PRO A 43 -1.89 14.36 -8.39
N SER A 44 -2.88 13.54 -8.73
CA SER A 44 -3.05 13.00 -10.08
C SER A 44 -3.52 14.07 -11.07
N GLN A 45 -4.46 14.93 -10.67
CA GLN A 45 -4.86 16.10 -11.46
C GLN A 45 -3.68 17.06 -11.70
N THR A 46 -2.80 17.27 -10.71
CA THR A 46 -1.60 18.11 -10.91
C THR A 46 -0.58 17.52 -11.90
N ASP A 47 -0.66 16.21 -12.18
CA ASP A 47 0.13 15.53 -13.22
C ASP A 47 -0.64 15.40 -14.56
N GLY A 48 -1.80 16.05 -14.71
CA GLY A 48 -2.60 16.08 -15.93
C GLY A 48 -3.56 14.90 -16.11
N LEU A 49 -3.88 14.15 -15.05
CA LEU A 49 -4.91 13.10 -15.11
C LEU A 49 -6.32 13.67 -14.93
N ASP A 50 -7.23 13.24 -15.79
CA ASP A 50 -8.65 13.57 -15.70
C ASP A 50 -9.35 12.92 -14.47
N ILE A 51 -10.40 13.58 -13.97
CA ILE A 51 -11.15 13.21 -12.75
C ILE A 51 -11.90 11.88 -12.92
N GLU A 52 -12.54 11.66 -14.08
CA GLU A 52 -13.27 10.43 -14.34
C GLU A 52 -12.29 9.26 -14.46
N THR A 53 -11.21 9.47 -15.21
CA THR A 53 -10.11 8.52 -15.37
C THR A 53 -9.46 8.16 -14.02
N GLU A 54 -9.24 9.14 -13.14
CA GLU A 54 -8.77 8.88 -11.77
C GLU A 54 -9.77 8.07 -10.94
N THR A 55 -11.05 8.40 -11.04
CA THR A 55 -12.14 7.72 -10.33
C THR A 55 -12.22 6.24 -10.74
N ASP A 56 -12.13 5.95 -12.04
CA ASP A 56 -12.16 4.58 -12.54
C ASP A 56 -10.91 3.78 -12.17
N LEU A 57 -9.72 4.41 -12.12
CA LEU A 57 -8.51 3.77 -11.60
C LEU A 57 -8.61 3.41 -10.11
N ARG A 58 -9.26 4.25 -9.30
CA ARG A 58 -9.54 3.96 -7.87
C ARG A 58 -10.49 2.78 -7.73
N ILE A 59 -11.59 2.77 -8.49
CA ILE A 59 -12.57 1.67 -8.51
C ILE A 59 -11.90 0.36 -8.96
N LEU A 60 -11.16 0.40 -10.08
CA LEU A 60 -10.45 -0.74 -10.66
C LEU A 60 -9.41 -1.33 -9.68
N GLY A 61 -8.62 -0.48 -9.03
CA GLY A 61 -7.65 -0.92 -8.04
C GLY A 61 -8.30 -1.53 -6.78
N CYS A 62 -9.45 -0.98 -6.34
CA CYS A 62 -10.22 -1.57 -5.25
C CYS A 62 -10.82 -2.94 -5.64
N GLU A 63 -11.29 -3.09 -6.88
CA GLU A 63 -11.77 -4.38 -7.42
C GLU A 63 -10.64 -5.42 -7.52
N MET A 64 -9.44 -5.01 -7.95
CA MET A 64 -8.27 -5.89 -7.98
C MET A 64 -7.88 -6.38 -6.58
N ILE A 65 -7.92 -5.51 -5.56
CA ILE A 65 -7.65 -5.89 -4.17
C ILE A 65 -8.71 -6.88 -3.65
N GLN A 66 -10.00 -6.65 -3.93
CA GLN A 66 -11.07 -7.58 -3.53
C GLN A 66 -10.90 -8.94 -4.22
N THR A 67 -10.68 -8.96 -5.54
CA THR A 67 -10.49 -10.20 -6.31
C THR A 67 -9.26 -10.97 -5.85
N ALA A 68 -8.14 -10.26 -5.64
CA ALA A 68 -6.91 -10.87 -5.13
C ALA A 68 -7.08 -11.42 -3.72
N GLY A 69 -7.80 -10.71 -2.83
CA GLY A 69 -8.05 -11.17 -1.48
C GLY A 69 -8.94 -12.41 -1.40
N ILE A 70 -9.94 -12.53 -2.28
CA ILE A 70 -10.75 -13.76 -2.42
C ILE A 70 -9.86 -14.94 -2.84
N LEU A 71 -9.02 -14.75 -3.87
CA LEU A 71 -8.10 -15.80 -4.37
C LEU A 71 -7.03 -16.19 -3.32
N LEU A 72 -6.52 -15.23 -2.55
CA LEU A 72 -5.63 -15.45 -1.40
C LEU A 72 -6.36 -15.94 -0.14
N LYS A 73 -7.69 -16.11 -0.18
CA LYS A 73 -8.56 -16.52 0.94
C LYS A 73 -8.39 -15.63 2.19
N LEU A 74 -8.16 -14.33 2.01
CA LEU A 74 -8.06 -13.35 3.10
C LEU A 74 -9.45 -13.02 3.69
N PRO A 75 -9.54 -12.60 4.98
CA PRO A 75 -10.80 -12.13 5.55
C PRO A 75 -11.25 -10.81 4.91
N GLN A 76 -12.55 -10.54 4.89
CA GLN A 76 -13.10 -9.29 4.31
C GLN A 76 -12.53 -8.03 4.98
N VAL A 77 -12.18 -8.09 6.26
CA VAL A 77 -11.52 -6.98 6.98
C VAL A 77 -10.17 -6.63 6.34
N ALA A 78 -9.35 -7.62 5.96
CA ALA A 78 -8.07 -7.39 5.29
C ALA A 78 -8.23 -6.85 3.86
N MET A 79 -9.28 -7.28 3.14
CA MET A 79 -9.61 -6.74 1.82
C MET A 79 -10.02 -5.26 1.92
N ALA A 80 -10.89 -4.93 2.88
CA ALA A 80 -11.27 -3.56 3.17
C ALA A 80 -10.07 -2.71 3.62
N THR A 81 -9.25 -3.17 4.56
CA THR A 81 -8.02 -2.49 4.99
C THR A 81 -7.07 -2.22 3.80
N GLY A 82 -6.92 -3.17 2.87
CA GLY A 82 -6.13 -2.99 1.65
C GLY A 82 -6.69 -1.93 0.70
N GLN A 83 -8.01 -1.91 0.46
CA GLN A 83 -8.68 -0.87 -0.34
C GLN A 83 -8.51 0.51 0.31
N MET A 84 -8.63 0.60 1.63
CA MET A 84 -8.42 1.82 2.40
C MET A 84 -6.99 2.37 2.27
N TYR A 85 -5.97 1.51 2.28
CA TYR A 85 -4.59 1.94 2.02
C TYR A 85 -4.38 2.46 0.59
N LEU A 86 -5.01 1.81 -0.40
CA LEU A 86 -4.95 2.25 -1.80
C LEU A 86 -5.54 3.66 -1.95
N GLN A 87 -6.74 3.90 -1.41
CA GLN A 87 -7.40 5.21 -1.47
C GLN A 87 -6.57 6.29 -0.78
N ARG A 88 -6.12 6.06 0.47
CA ARG A 88 -5.26 7.00 1.22
C ARG A 88 -3.98 7.34 0.45
N PHE A 89 -3.30 6.33 -0.09
CA PHE A 89 -2.07 6.53 -0.84
C PHE A 89 -2.29 7.44 -2.06
N TYR A 90 -3.36 7.21 -2.83
CA TYR A 90 -3.63 8.01 -4.02
C TYR A 90 -4.25 9.39 -3.77
N TYR A 91 -4.68 9.72 -2.54
CA TYR A 91 -4.91 11.12 -2.16
C TYR A 91 -3.62 11.88 -1.81
N SER A 92 -2.54 11.17 -1.48
CA SER A 92 -1.23 11.79 -1.19
C SER A 92 -0.21 11.66 -2.32
N LYS A 93 -0.48 10.84 -3.34
CA LYS A 93 0.42 10.51 -4.46
C LYS A 93 -0.36 10.28 -5.75
N SER A 94 0.29 10.51 -6.88
CA SER A 94 -0.32 10.42 -8.22
C SER A 94 -0.23 9.02 -8.85
N PHE A 95 -1.29 8.62 -9.56
CA PHE A 95 -1.32 7.41 -10.41
C PHE A 95 -0.26 7.42 -11.52
N VAL A 96 0.06 8.59 -12.08
CA VAL A 96 1.10 8.75 -13.11
C VAL A 96 2.47 8.34 -12.54
N ARG A 97 2.78 8.83 -11.33
CA ARG A 97 4.07 8.61 -10.65
C ARG A 97 4.22 7.21 -10.06
N TYR A 98 3.12 6.56 -9.65
CA TYR A 98 3.13 5.27 -8.95
C TYR A 98 2.15 4.27 -9.58
N PRO A 99 2.62 3.16 -10.17
CA PRO A 99 1.74 2.18 -10.83
C PRO A 99 0.67 1.61 -9.90
N MET A 100 -0.57 1.57 -10.40
CA MET A 100 -1.72 1.06 -9.64
C MET A 100 -1.54 -0.41 -9.25
N GLU A 101 -1.13 -1.28 -10.17
CA GLU A 101 -0.93 -2.72 -9.90
C GLU A 101 0.09 -2.96 -8.77
N THR A 102 1.26 -2.32 -8.83
CA THR A 102 2.31 -2.45 -7.81
C THR A 102 1.88 -1.91 -6.45
N THR A 103 1.12 -0.81 -6.44
CA THR A 103 0.58 -0.23 -5.21
C THR A 103 -0.51 -1.12 -4.62
N ALA A 104 -1.41 -1.66 -5.43
CA ALA A 104 -2.45 -2.60 -5.00
C ALA A 104 -1.86 -3.89 -4.40
N MET A 105 -0.83 -4.47 -5.05
CA MET A 105 -0.04 -5.58 -4.50
C MET A 105 0.60 -5.22 -3.15
N GLY A 106 1.17 -4.02 -3.04
CA GLY A 106 1.73 -3.50 -1.78
C GLY A 106 0.69 -3.33 -0.67
N SER A 107 -0.48 -2.77 -1.00
CA SER A 107 -1.60 -2.53 -0.06
C SER A 107 -2.16 -3.83 0.51
N ILE A 108 -2.44 -4.83 -0.32
CA ILE A 108 -2.98 -6.11 0.15
C ILE A 108 -1.94 -6.95 0.92
N TYR A 109 -0.67 -6.91 0.49
CA TYR A 109 0.42 -7.56 1.22
C TYR A 109 0.61 -6.95 2.61
N LEU A 110 0.58 -5.61 2.72
CA LEU A 110 0.61 -4.91 4.00
C LEU A 110 -0.60 -5.25 4.87
N ALA A 111 -1.82 -5.14 4.32
CA ALA A 111 -3.07 -5.43 5.04
C ALA A 111 -3.11 -6.87 5.56
N SER A 112 -2.60 -7.85 4.80
CA SER A 112 -2.51 -9.25 5.24
C SER A 112 -1.69 -9.42 6.53
N LYS A 113 -0.65 -8.60 6.71
CA LYS A 113 0.19 -8.63 7.92
C LYS A 113 -0.43 -7.87 9.09
N VAL A 114 -1.16 -6.78 8.82
CA VAL A 114 -1.82 -5.97 9.84
C VAL A 114 -3.04 -6.68 10.46
N GLU A 115 -3.74 -7.51 9.67
CA GLU A 115 -4.88 -8.31 10.11
C GLU A 115 -4.47 -9.76 10.51
N GLU A 116 -3.22 -9.96 10.93
CA GLU A 116 -2.68 -11.24 11.46
C GLU A 116 -2.87 -12.48 10.55
N LYS A 117 -2.99 -12.29 9.23
CA LYS A 117 -3.03 -13.37 8.23
C LYS A 117 -2.00 -13.15 7.11
N PRO A 118 -0.70 -13.19 7.44
CA PRO A 118 0.37 -12.87 6.49
C PRO A 118 0.39 -13.85 5.30
N CYS A 119 0.28 -13.32 4.08
CA CYS A 119 0.48 -14.07 2.84
C CYS A 119 1.94 -13.96 2.35
N ARG A 120 2.41 -14.89 1.51
CA ARG A 120 3.75 -14.79 0.92
C ARG A 120 3.69 -13.85 -0.28
N ILE A 121 4.72 -13.01 -0.45
CA ILE A 121 4.80 -12.08 -1.59
C ILE A 121 4.73 -12.76 -2.96
N ARG A 122 5.22 -14.01 -3.08
CA ARG A 122 5.08 -14.83 -4.29
C ARG A 122 3.61 -15.10 -4.62
N ASP A 123 2.81 -15.43 -3.62
CA ASP A 123 1.41 -15.79 -3.78
C ASP A 123 0.60 -14.56 -4.24
N VAL A 124 0.90 -13.38 -3.69
CA VAL A 124 0.33 -12.09 -4.15
C VAL A 124 0.66 -11.83 -5.61
N ILE A 125 1.93 -11.95 -6.01
CA ILE A 125 2.36 -11.71 -7.40
C ILE A 125 1.70 -12.71 -8.36
N ASN A 126 1.65 -13.99 -8.00
CA ASN A 126 1.00 -15.04 -8.81
C ASN A 126 -0.50 -14.77 -8.99
N VAL A 127 -1.19 -14.34 -7.93
CA VAL A 127 -2.62 -14.00 -7.99
C VAL A 127 -2.88 -12.78 -8.87
N PHE A 128 -2.07 -11.72 -8.76
CA PHE A 128 -2.19 -10.56 -9.66
C PHE A 128 -1.87 -10.91 -11.12
N HIS A 129 -0.88 -11.77 -11.37
CA HIS A 129 -0.58 -12.28 -12.71
C HIS A 129 -1.76 -13.05 -13.30
N HIS A 130 -2.37 -13.95 -12.51
CA HIS A 130 -3.56 -14.70 -12.92
C HIS A 130 -4.76 -13.78 -13.21
N ILE A 131 -5.01 -12.77 -12.36
CA ILE A 131 -6.06 -11.75 -12.61
C ILE A 131 -5.84 -11.04 -13.95
N LYS A 132 -4.58 -10.66 -14.28
CA LYS A 132 -4.25 -10.00 -15.54
C LYS A 132 -4.44 -10.93 -16.76
N GLN A 133 -4.05 -12.20 -16.64
CA GLN A 133 -4.28 -13.22 -17.69
C GLN A 133 -5.78 -13.42 -17.98
N VAL A 134 -6.59 -13.61 -16.93
CA VAL A 134 -8.04 -13.81 -17.04
C VAL A 134 -8.72 -12.59 -17.66
N ARG A 135 -8.33 -11.37 -17.25
CA ARG A 135 -8.88 -10.12 -17.81
C ARG A 135 -8.56 -9.93 -19.29
N SER A 136 -7.32 -10.16 -19.71
CA SER A 136 -6.94 -10.08 -21.14
C SER A 136 -7.33 -11.34 -21.96
N GLN A 137 -8.15 -12.26 -21.42
CA GLN A 137 -8.56 -13.52 -22.07
C GLN A 137 -7.40 -14.39 -22.59
N LYS A 138 -6.22 -14.30 -21.94
CA LYS A 138 -5.01 -15.04 -22.34
C LYS A 138 -5.01 -16.44 -21.73
N THR A 139 -4.33 -17.37 -22.40
CA THR A 139 -4.07 -18.70 -21.85
C THR A 139 -3.37 -18.60 -20.50
N ILE A 140 -3.89 -19.29 -19.48
CA ILE A 140 -3.35 -19.26 -18.12
C ILE A 140 -2.01 -20.01 -18.12
N SER A 141 -0.91 -19.27 -18.04
CA SER A 141 0.45 -19.82 -17.96
C SER A 141 1.08 -19.57 -16.58
N PRO A 142 1.94 -20.47 -16.08
CA PRO A 142 2.64 -20.23 -14.82
C PRO A 142 3.64 -19.08 -14.97
N LEU A 143 3.74 -18.23 -13.95
CA LEU A 143 4.69 -17.13 -13.94
C LEU A 143 6.12 -17.67 -13.91
N ILE A 144 6.90 -17.34 -14.94
CA ILE A 144 8.32 -17.70 -15.04
C ILE A 144 9.11 -16.89 -14.01
N VAL A 145 10.00 -17.56 -13.27
CA VAL A 145 10.87 -16.91 -12.27
C VAL A 145 12.10 -16.36 -12.97
N ASP A 146 11.91 -15.23 -13.64
CA ASP A 146 12.94 -14.52 -14.40
C ASP A 146 13.45 -13.27 -13.66
N GLN A 147 14.29 -12.49 -14.33
CA GLN A 147 14.78 -11.21 -13.82
C GLN A 147 13.64 -10.19 -13.59
N ASN A 148 12.63 -10.17 -14.46
CA ASN A 148 11.47 -9.28 -14.34
C ASN A 148 10.65 -9.60 -13.07
N TYR A 149 10.48 -10.87 -12.72
CA TYR A 149 9.86 -11.29 -11.46
C TYR A 149 10.65 -10.81 -10.24
N ILE A 150 11.99 -10.90 -10.26
CA ILE A 150 12.85 -10.40 -9.18
C ILE A 150 12.69 -8.88 -9.03
N GLU A 151 12.63 -8.16 -10.15
CA GLU A 151 12.40 -6.71 -10.16
C GLU A 151 11.01 -6.34 -9.66
N LEU A 152 9.95 -7.00 -10.14
CA LEU A 152 8.57 -6.79 -9.68
C LEU A 152 8.44 -7.04 -8.18
N LYS A 153 9.00 -8.14 -7.67
CA LYS A 153 9.07 -8.43 -6.24
C LYS A 153 9.74 -7.30 -5.46
N ASN A 154 10.86 -6.77 -5.97
CA ASN A 154 11.54 -5.63 -5.37
C ASN A 154 10.72 -4.33 -5.45
N GLN A 155 9.92 -4.12 -6.51
CA GLN A 155 9.02 -2.98 -6.62
C GLN A 155 7.84 -3.08 -5.64
N VAL A 156 7.26 -4.27 -5.43
CA VAL A 156 6.20 -4.49 -4.41
C VAL A 156 6.72 -4.22 -2.99
N ILE A 157 7.94 -4.67 -2.65
CA ILE A 157 8.58 -4.35 -1.36
C ILE A 157 8.84 -2.84 -1.23
N LYS A 158 9.22 -2.15 -2.30
CA LYS A 158 9.37 -0.69 -2.32
C LYS A 158 8.01 0.03 -2.18
N ALA A 159 6.94 -0.49 -2.79
CA ALA A 159 5.60 0.06 -2.72
C ALA A 159 5.02 -0.04 -1.30
N GLU A 160 5.12 -1.21 -0.64
CA GLU A 160 4.78 -1.37 0.77
C GLU A 160 5.47 -0.32 1.65
N ARG A 161 6.80 -0.15 1.50
CA ARG A 161 7.57 0.84 2.27
C ARG A 161 7.18 2.28 1.97
N ARG A 162 6.60 2.57 0.81
CA ARG A 162 6.05 3.90 0.48
C ARG A 162 4.70 4.08 1.15
N ILE A 163 3.79 3.11 1.02
CA ILE A 163 2.46 3.13 1.66
C ILE A 163 2.60 3.36 3.18
N LEU A 164 3.48 2.62 3.85
CA LEU A 164 3.76 2.81 5.29
C LEU A 164 4.20 4.24 5.66
N LYS A 165 5.00 4.90 4.80
CA LYS A 165 5.47 6.27 5.01
C LYS A 165 4.36 7.29 4.80
N GLU A 166 3.56 7.14 3.75
CA GLU A 166 2.44 8.05 3.45
C GLU A 166 1.32 7.94 4.49
N LEU A 167 1.07 6.73 5.02
CA LEU A 167 0.16 6.52 6.15
C LEU A 167 0.70 7.03 7.50
N GLY A 168 1.94 7.54 7.56
CA GLY A 168 2.59 7.94 8.81
C GLY A 168 2.70 6.80 9.84
N PHE A 169 2.79 5.55 9.37
CA PHE A 169 2.67 4.32 10.16
C PHE A 169 1.32 4.14 10.90
N CYS A 170 0.31 4.98 10.65
CA CYS A 170 -1.06 4.78 11.11
C CYS A 170 -1.76 3.72 10.23
N VAL A 171 -1.43 2.45 10.49
CA VAL A 171 -1.95 1.29 9.75
C VAL A 171 -3.31 0.80 10.25
N HIS A 172 -3.73 1.19 11.45
CA HIS A 172 -5.03 0.79 12.00
C HIS A 172 -6.19 1.43 11.21
N VAL A 173 -7.22 0.64 10.90
CA VAL A 173 -8.44 1.08 10.23
C VAL A 173 -9.64 0.54 10.99
N LYS A 174 -10.54 1.44 11.40
CA LYS A 174 -11.85 1.08 11.96
C LYS A 174 -12.84 0.91 10.83
N HIS A 175 -13.41 -0.27 10.73
CA HIS A 175 -14.38 -0.63 9.70
C HIS A 175 -15.83 -0.58 10.21
N PRO A 176 -16.78 -0.02 9.44
CA PRO A 176 -18.19 0.12 9.84
C PRO A 176 -18.94 -1.22 9.89
N HIS A 177 -18.38 -2.34 9.40
CA HIS A 177 -19.00 -3.67 9.42
C HIS A 177 -19.59 -4.04 10.78
N LYS A 178 -18.88 -3.75 11.88
CA LYS A 178 -19.35 -4.04 13.25
C LYS A 178 -20.41 -3.05 13.72
N LEU A 179 -20.31 -1.79 13.33
CA LEU A 179 -21.27 -0.74 13.70
C LEU A 179 -22.65 -1.01 13.10
N ILE A 180 -22.71 -1.48 11.85
CA ILE A 180 -23.98 -1.86 11.21
C ILE A 180 -24.73 -2.90 12.06
N VAL A 181 -24.05 -3.95 12.54
CA VAL A 181 -24.68 -4.98 13.39
C VAL A 181 -25.22 -4.37 14.69
N VAL A 182 -24.40 -3.58 15.41
CA VAL A 182 -24.79 -2.95 16.68
C VAL A 182 -25.96 -1.98 16.49
N TYR A 183 -25.98 -1.19 15.41
CA TYR A 183 -27.05 -0.24 15.13
C TYR A 183 -28.35 -0.95 14.78
N LEU A 184 -28.31 -2.06 14.03
CA LEU A 184 -29.50 -2.87 13.74
C LEU A 184 -30.04 -3.59 14.98
N GLN A 185 -29.17 -3.96 15.93
CA GLN A 185 -29.60 -4.46 17.25
C GLN A 185 -30.30 -3.38 18.07
N LEU A 186 -29.74 -2.16 18.13
CA LEU A 186 -30.38 -1.03 18.84
C LEU A 186 -31.75 -0.68 18.25
N LEU A 187 -31.89 -0.76 16.93
CA LEU A 187 -33.15 -0.54 16.20
C LEU A 187 -34.10 -1.76 16.21
N GLN A 188 -33.76 -2.84 16.92
CA GLN A 188 -34.54 -4.08 17.02
C GLN A 188 -34.77 -4.82 15.68
N TYR A 189 -33.99 -4.50 14.64
CA TYR A 189 -34.06 -5.11 13.30
C TYR A 189 -33.04 -6.24 13.08
N GLU A 190 -32.39 -6.75 14.13
CA GLU A 190 -31.36 -7.80 14.04
C GLU A 190 -31.81 -9.08 13.30
N LYS A 191 -33.10 -9.42 13.40
CA LYS A 191 -33.69 -10.61 12.74
C LYS A 191 -33.89 -10.40 11.23
N ASN A 192 -33.87 -9.17 10.74
CA ASN A 192 -34.05 -8.85 9.33
C ASN A 192 -32.74 -9.09 8.55
N ARG A 193 -32.49 -10.35 8.19
CA ARG A 193 -31.28 -10.78 7.47
C ARG A 193 -31.15 -10.10 6.10
N GLN A 194 -32.25 -9.76 5.43
CA GLN A 194 -32.24 -9.06 4.15
C GLN A 194 -31.70 -7.63 4.30
N LEU A 195 -32.20 -6.89 5.30
CA LEU A 195 -31.74 -5.55 5.62
C LEU A 195 -30.27 -5.56 6.07
N MET A 196 -29.88 -6.50 6.96
CA MET A 196 -28.49 -6.64 7.39
C MET A 196 -27.55 -6.91 6.19
N GLN A 197 -27.87 -7.90 5.34
CA GLN A 197 -27.03 -8.25 4.20
C GLN A 197 -26.93 -7.12 3.18
N MET A 198 -28.05 -6.44 2.87
CA MET A 198 -28.03 -5.36 1.88
C MET A 198 -27.29 -4.11 2.39
N ALA A 199 -27.41 -3.76 3.68
CA ALA A 199 -26.58 -2.71 4.28
C ALA A 199 -25.09 -3.06 4.25
N TRP A 200 -24.74 -4.33 4.44
CA TRP A 200 -23.36 -4.81 4.33
C TRP A 200 -22.83 -4.74 2.90
N ASN A 201 -23.66 -5.07 1.91
CA ASN A 201 -23.31 -4.96 0.50
C ASN A 201 -23.06 -3.49 0.10
N TYR A 202 -23.95 -2.57 0.46
CA TYR A 202 -23.77 -1.12 0.19
C TYR A 202 -22.49 -0.57 0.79
N MET A 203 -22.14 -0.99 2.00
CA MET A 203 -20.91 -0.56 2.67
C MET A 203 -19.66 -1.17 2.02
N ASN A 204 -19.71 -2.43 1.57
CA ASN A 204 -18.60 -3.02 0.80
C ASN A 204 -18.42 -2.32 -0.57
N ASP A 205 -19.51 -1.87 -1.19
CA ASP A 205 -19.46 -1.07 -2.43
C ASP A 205 -18.92 0.35 -2.16
N ALA A 206 -19.22 0.94 -1.00
CA ALA A 206 -18.69 2.23 -0.55
C ALA A 206 -17.16 2.25 -0.35
N LEU A 207 -16.50 1.09 -0.18
CA LEU A 207 -15.03 1.02 -0.16
C LEU A 207 -14.38 1.39 -1.51
N ARG A 208 -15.15 1.34 -2.61
CA ARG A 208 -14.69 1.78 -3.94
C ARG A 208 -14.80 3.31 -4.14
N THR A 209 -15.48 4.03 -3.25
CA THR A 209 -15.68 5.49 -3.33
C THR A 209 -14.78 6.23 -2.32
N ASP A 210 -14.88 7.55 -2.29
CA ASP A 210 -14.10 8.42 -1.40
C ASP A 210 -14.74 8.64 -0.02
N VAL A 211 -15.90 8.02 0.23
CA VAL A 211 -16.70 8.13 1.47
C VAL A 211 -15.86 7.90 2.72
N PHE A 212 -15.03 6.85 2.74
CA PHE A 212 -14.20 6.52 3.90
C PHE A 212 -13.01 7.47 4.14
N MET A 213 -12.73 8.41 3.23
CA MET A 213 -11.76 9.49 3.44
C MET A 213 -12.40 10.74 4.04
N ARG A 214 -13.71 10.92 3.83
CA ARG A 214 -14.48 12.11 4.25
C ARG A 214 -15.18 11.93 5.58
N PHE A 215 -15.80 10.76 5.78
CA PHE A 215 -16.74 10.54 6.87
C PHE A 215 -16.22 9.51 7.89
N PRO A 216 -16.57 9.67 9.18
CA PRO A 216 -16.25 8.68 10.20
C PRO A 216 -17.10 7.40 9.99
N PRO A 217 -16.63 6.22 10.43
CA PRO A 217 -17.30 4.95 10.16
C PRO A 217 -18.73 4.88 10.75
N GLU A 218 -19.02 5.64 11.80
CA GLU A 218 -20.34 5.81 12.40
C GLU A 218 -21.35 6.39 11.39
N THR A 219 -20.99 7.47 10.70
CA THR A 219 -21.78 8.10 9.62
C THR A 219 -22.00 7.13 8.45
N ILE A 220 -20.95 6.41 8.05
CA ILE A 220 -21.00 5.46 6.91
C ILE A 220 -21.95 4.31 7.21
N ALA A 221 -21.90 3.75 8.43
CA ALA A 221 -22.82 2.73 8.88
C ALA A 221 -24.28 3.23 8.89
N CYS A 222 -24.52 4.46 9.37
CA CYS A 222 -25.85 5.07 9.36
C CYS A 222 -26.40 5.24 7.93
N ALA A 223 -25.57 5.75 7.01
CA ALA A 223 -25.96 5.96 5.62
C ALA A 223 -26.29 4.65 4.88
N CYS A 224 -25.53 3.58 5.12
CA CYS A 224 -25.79 2.27 4.51
C CYS A 224 -27.09 1.64 5.02
N ILE A 225 -27.42 1.81 6.32
CA ILE A 225 -28.71 1.39 6.89
C ILE A 225 -29.85 2.24 6.30
N TYR A 226 -29.68 3.57 6.22
CA TYR A 226 -30.68 4.50 5.67
C TYR A 226 -31.01 4.19 4.20
N LEU A 227 -30.00 4.02 3.34
CA LEU A 227 -30.17 3.56 1.95
C LEU A 227 -30.96 2.25 1.87
N THR A 228 -30.59 1.29 2.72
CA THR A 228 -31.20 -0.04 2.71
C THR A 228 -32.67 0.02 3.13
N ALA A 229 -32.98 0.72 4.21
CA ALA A 229 -34.35 0.88 4.70
C ALA A 229 -35.23 1.59 3.65
N ARG A 230 -34.73 2.66 3.01
CA ARG A 230 -35.44 3.35 1.92
C ARG A 230 -35.69 2.44 0.72
N LYS A 231 -34.76 1.54 0.38
CA LYS A 231 -34.94 0.58 -0.73
C LYS A 231 -35.90 -0.57 -0.40
N ILE A 232 -35.98 -0.99 0.86
CA ILE A 232 -36.95 -1.99 1.33
C ILE A 232 -38.34 -1.36 1.56
N GLY A 233 -38.43 -0.04 1.72
CA GLY A 233 -39.66 0.65 2.13
C GLY A 233 -39.92 0.54 3.64
N LEU A 234 -38.89 0.28 4.44
CA LEU A 234 -39.00 0.09 5.88
C LEU A 234 -38.95 1.45 6.62
N PRO A 235 -39.97 1.82 7.41
CA PRO A 235 -39.97 3.07 8.17
C PRO A 235 -39.01 2.95 9.37
N LEU A 236 -38.03 3.84 9.43
CA LEU A 236 -37.14 3.99 10.59
C LEU A 236 -37.70 5.08 11.54
N PRO A 237 -37.32 5.06 12.84
CA PRO A 237 -37.80 6.05 13.81
C PRO A 237 -37.39 7.48 13.41
N ASN A 238 -38.38 8.35 13.24
CA ASN A 238 -38.20 9.72 12.74
C ASN A 238 -38.41 10.81 13.78
N ASN A 239 -38.95 10.52 14.96
CA ASN A 239 -39.18 11.52 15.99
C ASN A 239 -38.80 11.02 17.40
N PRO A 240 -37.60 11.35 17.92
CA PRO A 240 -36.48 11.96 17.19
C PRO A 240 -35.90 11.02 16.12
N HIS A 241 -35.19 11.57 15.13
CA HIS A 241 -34.52 10.75 14.12
C HIS A 241 -33.47 9.84 14.76
N TRP A 242 -33.56 8.53 14.47
CA TRP A 242 -32.71 7.49 15.07
C TRP A 242 -31.20 7.73 14.94
N PHE A 243 -30.74 8.36 13.85
CA PHE A 243 -29.32 8.60 13.59
C PHE A 243 -28.72 9.69 14.50
N LEU A 244 -29.53 10.53 15.14
CA LEU A 244 -29.07 11.55 16.08
C LEU A 244 -28.41 10.93 17.33
N LEU A 245 -28.82 9.71 17.72
CA LEU A 245 -28.18 8.94 18.79
C LEU A 245 -26.69 8.67 18.52
N PHE A 246 -26.30 8.62 17.24
CA PHE A 246 -24.93 8.39 16.79
C PHE A 246 -24.18 9.69 16.47
N LYS A 247 -24.79 10.86 16.72
CA LYS A 247 -24.25 12.19 16.41
C LYS A 247 -23.97 12.42 14.92
N VAL A 248 -24.79 11.84 14.06
CA VAL A 248 -24.70 11.95 12.60
C VAL A 248 -25.75 12.94 12.09
N THR A 249 -25.44 13.74 11.07
CA THR A 249 -26.41 14.65 10.42
C THR A 249 -27.13 13.97 9.25
N GLU A 250 -28.31 14.46 8.87
CA GLU A 250 -29.00 13.94 7.68
C GLU A 250 -28.27 14.33 6.38
N GLU A 251 -27.56 15.47 6.38
CA GLU A 251 -26.79 15.96 5.24
C GLU A 251 -25.62 15.01 4.92
N ASP A 252 -24.85 14.60 5.92
CA ASP A 252 -23.78 13.61 5.77
C ASP A 252 -24.32 12.27 5.25
N ILE A 253 -25.46 11.83 5.80
CA ILE A 253 -26.13 10.59 5.37
C ILE A 253 -26.53 10.69 3.90
N ARG A 254 -27.06 11.84 3.45
CA ARG A 254 -27.47 12.07 2.06
C ARG A 254 -26.26 12.14 1.12
N ASP A 255 -25.16 12.81 1.47
CA ASP A 255 -23.95 12.86 0.62
C ASP A 255 -23.32 11.47 0.47
N VAL A 256 -23.14 10.72 1.57
CA VAL A 256 -22.68 9.33 1.52
C VAL A 256 -23.61 8.47 0.66
N SER A 257 -24.92 8.63 0.82
CA SER A 257 -25.92 7.90 0.03
C SER A 257 -25.80 8.19 -1.47
N LEU A 258 -25.63 9.46 -1.85
CA LEU A 258 -25.48 9.89 -3.25
C LEU A 258 -24.19 9.36 -3.87
N ARG A 259 -23.06 9.41 -3.15
CA ARG A 259 -21.77 8.86 -3.62
C ARG A 259 -21.84 7.36 -3.88
N ILE A 260 -22.49 6.60 -2.99
CA ILE A 260 -22.72 5.15 -3.18
C ILE A 260 -23.63 4.91 -4.40
N LEU A 261 -24.71 5.69 -4.54
CA LEU A 261 -25.62 5.54 -5.68
C LEU A 261 -24.99 5.95 -7.03
N GLN A 262 -24.05 6.90 -7.04
CA GLN A 262 -23.32 7.32 -8.23
C GLN A 262 -22.45 6.20 -8.80
N LEU A 263 -21.93 5.29 -7.95
CA LEU A 263 -21.16 4.13 -8.39
C LEU A 263 -21.97 3.23 -9.34
N TYR A 264 -23.25 2.98 -9.05
CA TYR A 264 -24.12 2.14 -9.89
C TYR A 264 -24.57 2.81 -11.19
N LYS A 265 -24.33 4.13 -11.36
CA LYS A 265 -24.60 4.85 -12.62
C LYS A 265 -23.42 4.81 -13.60
N ARG A 266 -22.21 4.42 -13.16
CA ARG A 266 -21.03 4.35 -14.03
C ARG A 266 -21.11 3.14 -14.96
N SER A 267 -20.71 3.32 -16.22
CA SER A 267 -20.45 2.21 -17.14
C SER A 267 -19.21 1.43 -16.72
N LYS A 268 -19.09 0.17 -17.17
CA LYS A 268 -17.84 -0.58 -17.01
C LYS A 268 -16.81 -0.05 -18.01
N VAL A 269 -15.66 0.40 -17.50
CA VAL A 269 -14.57 0.95 -18.32
C VAL A 269 -13.51 -0.13 -18.59
N ASN A 270 -12.96 -0.13 -19.80
CA ASN A 270 -11.92 -1.07 -20.20
C ASN A 270 -10.59 -0.79 -19.46
N PRO A 271 -10.03 -1.76 -18.70
CA PRO A 271 -8.79 -1.57 -17.96
C PRO A 271 -7.57 -1.23 -18.84
N GLU A 272 -7.51 -1.77 -20.06
CA GLU A 272 -6.38 -1.58 -20.97
C GLU A 272 -6.32 -0.14 -21.54
N GLU A 273 -7.48 0.51 -21.73
CA GLU A 273 -7.55 1.93 -22.11
C GLU A 273 -7.12 2.86 -20.96
N LEU A 274 -7.52 2.52 -19.73
CA LEU A 274 -7.10 3.21 -18.51
C LEU A 274 -5.57 3.11 -18.30
N GLU A 275 -5.00 1.91 -18.44
CA GLU A 275 -3.55 1.70 -18.37
C GLU A 275 -2.81 2.49 -19.47
N SER A 276 -3.31 2.47 -20.71
CA SER A 276 -2.72 3.22 -21.84
C SER A 276 -2.69 4.74 -21.61
N LYS A 277 -3.79 5.34 -21.13
CA LYS A 277 -3.86 6.77 -20.77
C LYS A 277 -2.84 7.13 -19.69
N VAL A 278 -2.72 6.31 -18.63
CA VAL A 278 -1.75 6.54 -17.55
C VAL A 278 -0.32 6.39 -18.03
N ASP A 279 -0.02 5.42 -18.90
CA ASP A 279 1.33 5.22 -19.42
C ASP A 279 1.77 6.29 -20.43
N ALA A 280 0.83 6.87 -21.19
CA ALA A 280 1.10 8.06 -22.01
C ALA A 280 1.53 9.26 -21.13
N LEU A 281 0.75 9.58 -20.08
CA LEU A 281 1.10 10.64 -19.11
C LEU A 281 2.40 10.33 -18.37
N ARG A 282 2.66 9.04 -18.04
CA ARG A 282 3.90 8.62 -17.38
C ARG A 282 5.13 8.85 -18.26
N LYS A 283 5.05 8.57 -19.57
CA LYS A 283 6.15 8.84 -20.51
C LYS A 283 6.47 10.34 -20.54
N ILE A 284 5.45 11.20 -20.60
CA ILE A 284 5.60 12.67 -20.53
C ILE A 284 6.25 13.09 -19.20
N TYR A 285 5.76 12.59 -18.07
CA TYR A 285 6.33 12.87 -16.74
C TYR A 285 7.80 12.44 -16.62
N GLN A 286 8.15 11.27 -17.15
CA GLN A 286 9.53 10.76 -17.15
C GLN A 286 10.45 11.58 -18.07
N ALA A 287 9.98 11.98 -19.26
CA ALA A 287 10.71 12.85 -20.17
C ALA A 287 10.98 14.23 -19.54
N ASN A 288 9.96 14.86 -18.96
CA ASN A 288 10.07 16.14 -18.24
C ASN A 288 11.07 16.04 -17.08
N LYS A 289 11.04 14.95 -16.31
CA LYS A 289 11.99 14.70 -15.23
C LYS A 289 13.43 14.49 -15.74
N HIS A 290 13.62 13.81 -16.87
CA HIS A 290 14.95 13.66 -17.48
C HIS A 290 15.48 15.01 -17.98
N LEU A 291 14.64 15.80 -18.64
CA LEU A 291 14.97 17.15 -19.10
C LEU A 291 15.34 18.09 -17.94
N GLN A 292 14.59 18.04 -16.82
CA GLN A 292 14.94 18.77 -15.59
C GLN A 292 16.28 18.30 -15.00
N ALA A 293 16.50 16.99 -14.89
CA ALA A 293 17.75 16.44 -14.37
C ALA A 293 18.97 16.75 -15.28
N GLN A 294 18.75 16.90 -16.58
CA GLN A 294 19.76 17.36 -17.53
C GLN A 294 20.05 18.86 -17.34
N LYS A 295 19.02 19.71 -17.29
CA LYS A 295 19.18 21.16 -16.99
C LYS A 295 19.88 21.41 -15.64
N GLU A 296 19.58 20.63 -14.61
CA GLU A 296 20.29 20.68 -13.33
C GLU A 296 21.77 20.28 -13.42
N ARG A 297 22.13 19.35 -14.30
CA ARG A 297 23.52 18.94 -14.54
C ARG A 297 24.28 19.99 -15.35
N GLU A 298 23.61 20.60 -16.33
CA GLU A 298 24.14 21.70 -17.15
C GLU A 298 24.38 22.94 -16.27
N ALA A 299 23.40 23.37 -15.46
CA ALA A 299 23.59 24.46 -14.49
C ALA A 299 24.74 24.21 -13.50
N LYS A 300 24.84 22.99 -12.93
CA LYS A 300 25.96 22.60 -12.05
C LYS A 300 27.31 22.45 -12.77
N ALA A 301 27.33 22.41 -14.10
CA ALA A 301 28.54 22.45 -14.91
C ALA A 301 28.94 23.89 -15.28
N GLU A 302 27.96 24.79 -15.44
CA GLU A 302 28.19 26.22 -15.67
C GLU A 302 28.64 26.95 -14.40
N GLU A 303 28.04 26.69 -13.23
CA GLU A 303 28.54 27.19 -11.94
C GLU A 303 30.03 26.83 -11.73
N LYS A 304 30.42 25.61 -12.09
CA LYS A 304 31.82 25.14 -12.00
C LYS A 304 32.76 25.76 -13.05
N LYS A 305 32.23 26.34 -14.12
CA LYS A 305 33.03 27.12 -15.08
C LYS A 305 33.14 28.59 -14.67
N ALA A 306 32.12 29.13 -14.00
CA ALA A 306 32.13 30.52 -13.50
C ALA A 306 33.12 30.73 -12.35
N ASP A 307 33.35 29.72 -11.51
CA ASP A 307 34.23 29.79 -10.33
C ASP A 307 35.73 29.56 -10.65
N SER A 308 36.14 29.83 -11.90
CA SER A 308 37.53 29.78 -12.36
C SER A 308 38.00 31.17 -12.83
N PRO A 309 38.88 31.87 -12.08
CA PRO A 309 39.36 33.19 -12.49
C PRO A 309 40.19 33.10 -13.78
N ALA A 310 39.89 33.99 -14.72
CA ALA A 310 40.68 34.11 -15.95
C ALA A 310 42.07 34.69 -15.66
N ALA A 311 43.13 34.00 -16.11
CA ALA A 311 44.48 34.55 -16.22
C ALA A 311 44.82 34.72 -17.70
N SER A 312 45.14 35.95 -18.10
CA SER A 312 45.26 36.34 -19.51
C SER A 312 46.65 36.11 -20.10
N THR A 313 46.62 35.86 -21.41
CA THR A 313 47.70 35.76 -22.39
C THR A 313 48.85 36.77 -22.30
N SER A 314 50.05 36.36 -22.74
CA SER A 314 50.96 37.20 -23.52
C SER A 314 51.68 36.39 -24.62
N LYS A 315 52.05 37.06 -25.72
CA LYS A 315 52.61 36.50 -26.97
C LYS A 315 54.15 36.48 -26.94
N ASP A 316 54.83 35.66 -27.76
CA ASP A 316 55.40 36.12 -29.05
C ASP A 316 55.96 34.97 -29.94
N THR A 317 56.66 35.31 -31.03
CA THR A 317 56.66 34.57 -32.32
C THR A 317 58.02 34.08 -32.83
N LYS A 318 58.08 32.91 -33.53
CA LYS A 318 58.59 32.71 -34.93
C LYS A 318 59.03 31.25 -35.30
N ARG A 319 58.43 30.76 -36.40
CA ARG A 319 58.94 29.99 -37.58
C ARG A 319 59.89 28.77 -37.47
N ASP A 320 59.61 27.82 -38.37
CA ASP A 320 60.22 26.51 -38.67
C ASP A 320 61.73 26.46 -38.99
N VAL A 321 62.37 25.31 -38.68
CA VAL A 321 63.15 24.47 -39.63
C VAL A 321 63.04 22.97 -39.25
N LYS A 322 62.97 22.07 -40.24
CA LYS A 322 62.97 20.59 -40.11
C LYS A 322 64.36 19.99 -39.82
N LYS A 323 64.44 18.89 -39.04
CA LYS A 323 64.98 17.58 -39.49
C LYS A 323 64.82 16.43 -38.47
N GLU A 324 64.25 15.33 -38.96
CA GLU A 324 64.73 13.91 -38.94
C GLU A 324 65.44 13.36 -37.68
N LYS A 325 64.92 12.30 -37.04
CA LYS A 325 65.17 10.85 -37.35
C LYS A 325 66.69 10.53 -37.29
N SER A 326 67.22 9.58 -36.52
CA SER A 326 66.81 8.17 -36.31
C SER A 326 67.83 7.47 -35.34
N PRO A 327 68.00 6.13 -35.21
CA PRO A 327 67.32 5.34 -34.16
C PRO A 327 68.23 4.33 -33.39
N LYS A 328 67.62 3.47 -32.55
CA LYS A 328 67.85 1.99 -32.38
C LYS A 328 67.95 1.51 -30.92
N THR A 329 67.09 0.53 -30.65
CA THR A 329 67.05 -0.47 -29.56
C THR A 329 67.77 -1.77 -30.00
N PRO A 330 67.76 -2.89 -29.24
CA PRO A 330 68.03 -3.14 -27.81
C PRO A 330 69.21 -4.18 -27.68
N PRO A 331 69.34 -5.17 -26.76
CA PRO A 331 68.36 -6.17 -26.25
C PRO A 331 68.39 -6.43 -24.70
N LEU A 332 67.67 -7.47 -24.26
CA LEU A 332 67.32 -7.80 -22.87
C LEU A 332 68.40 -8.58 -22.08
N SER A 333 68.31 -8.56 -20.75
CA SER A 333 68.53 -9.77 -19.92
C SER A 333 67.64 -9.78 -18.66
N LYS A 334 67.38 -10.98 -18.11
CA LYS A 334 66.57 -11.21 -16.88
C LYS A 334 67.51 -11.58 -15.72
N TYR A 335 67.22 -11.14 -14.48
CA TYR A 335 66.76 -12.04 -13.39
C TYR A 335 66.61 -11.37 -12.00
N HIS A 336 65.76 -12.00 -11.18
CA HIS A 336 65.81 -12.16 -9.71
C HIS A 336 65.55 -10.99 -8.73
N SER A 337 64.38 -11.12 -8.09
CA SER A 337 64.21 -11.39 -6.63
C SER A 337 63.54 -10.33 -5.75
N SER A 338 62.95 -10.85 -4.67
CA SER A 338 62.10 -10.19 -3.69
C SER A 338 62.90 -9.42 -2.62
N GLY A 339 62.40 -8.25 -2.20
CA GLY A 339 62.93 -7.55 -1.03
C GLY A 339 61.98 -6.48 -0.47
N HIS A 340 61.55 -6.65 0.79
CA HIS A 340 60.81 -5.61 1.52
C HIS A 340 61.70 -4.38 1.81
N LYS A 341 61.14 -3.16 1.66
CA LYS A 341 60.86 -2.23 2.78
C LYS A 341 60.31 -0.87 2.30
N LYS A 342 59.29 -0.36 3.02
CA LYS A 342 58.89 1.06 3.01
C LYS A 342 59.82 1.88 3.90
N ARG A 343 60.05 3.16 3.59
CA ARG A 343 60.14 4.33 4.51
C ARG A 343 59.99 5.62 3.68
N GLU A 344 58.96 6.44 3.94
CA GLU A 344 59.03 7.79 4.57
C GLU A 344 59.36 8.94 3.56
N ARG A 345 58.82 10.18 3.63
CA ARG A 345 57.93 10.83 4.63
C ARG A 345 57.28 12.15 4.10
N ARG A 346 56.25 12.62 4.85
CA ARG A 346 55.70 14.00 4.99
C ARG A 346 54.66 14.43 3.91
N SER A 347 53.49 15.03 4.22
CA SER A 347 52.87 15.58 5.48
C SER A 347 51.33 15.32 5.48
N ARG A 348 50.44 15.77 6.40
CA ARG A 348 50.56 16.58 7.65
C ARG A 348 49.65 16.05 8.80
N SER A 349 48.50 16.68 9.10
CA SER A 349 47.54 16.38 10.21
C SER A 349 46.27 17.29 10.07
N PRO A 350 45.21 17.28 10.92
CA PRO A 350 44.93 16.45 12.13
C PRO A 350 43.48 15.93 12.41
N TYR A 351 43.40 14.76 13.07
CA TYR A 351 42.48 14.23 14.13
C TYR A 351 40.94 14.47 14.09
N ASP A 352 40.03 13.48 14.26
CA ASP A 352 39.95 12.13 14.92
C ASP A 352 39.42 12.11 16.37
N ARG A 353 38.39 11.27 16.63
CA ARG A 353 38.08 10.67 17.94
C ARG A 353 37.31 9.33 17.78
N LYS A 354 38.04 8.23 17.96
CA LYS A 354 37.58 6.82 17.93
C LYS A 354 36.67 6.39 19.08
N ARG A 355 36.02 5.23 18.91
CA ARG A 355 36.10 4.15 19.91
C ARG A 355 35.97 2.76 19.29
N ASP A 356 37.00 1.93 19.45
CA ASP A 356 37.03 0.52 19.03
C ASP A 356 36.61 -0.42 20.16
N TYR A 357 36.23 -1.64 19.76
CA TYR A 357 35.84 -2.77 20.60
C TYR A 357 37.06 -3.61 21.00
N SER A 358 37.11 -4.15 22.24
CA SER A 358 38.04 -5.21 22.59
C SER A 358 37.51 -6.07 23.74
N SER A 359 37.61 -7.39 23.58
CA SER A 359 37.13 -8.38 24.55
C SER A 359 38.06 -8.53 25.75
N LYS A 360 37.54 -9.00 26.89
CA LYS A 360 38.26 -9.94 27.77
C LYS A 360 37.29 -10.84 28.57
N ARG A 361 37.86 -11.93 29.08
CA ARG A 361 37.20 -13.16 29.60
C ARG A 361 37.15 -13.15 31.14
N HIS A 362 36.70 -14.28 31.72
CA HIS A 362 36.58 -14.64 33.15
C HIS A 362 35.25 -14.25 33.83
N LYS A 363 34.69 -14.99 34.80
CA LYS A 363 34.44 -16.44 35.06
C LYS A 363 33.96 -16.53 36.53
N SER A 364 32.91 -17.33 36.79
CA SER A 364 32.43 -17.88 38.08
C SER A 364 31.93 -16.97 39.21
N ARG A 365 30.63 -17.09 39.55
CA ARG A 365 30.03 -17.67 40.80
C ARG A 365 28.53 -17.29 40.84
N SER A 366 27.63 -18.24 40.55
CA SER A 366 26.89 -19.09 41.51
C SER A 366 25.93 -18.34 42.43
N ARG A 367 24.62 -18.56 42.22
CA ARG A 367 23.64 -18.90 43.27
C ARG A 367 22.38 -19.50 42.63
N ASP A 368 21.87 -20.53 43.27
CA ASP A 368 20.88 -21.47 42.74
C ASP A 368 19.43 -21.03 42.99
N ARG A 369 18.50 -21.52 42.16
CA ARG A 369 17.30 -22.25 42.62
C ARG A 369 16.59 -22.95 41.45
N ASP A 370 16.10 -24.13 41.77
CA ASP A 370 15.57 -25.17 40.87
C ASP A 370 14.19 -24.84 40.24
N LEU A 371 13.88 -25.37 39.04
CA LEU A 371 12.92 -26.48 38.77
C LEU A 371 11.50 -26.22 39.34
N GLU A 372 10.41 -26.41 38.58
CA GLU A 372 10.02 -27.73 38.08
C GLU A 372 9.51 -27.80 36.62
N ARG A 373 9.62 -29.01 36.05
CA ARG A 373 8.86 -29.48 34.90
C ARG A 373 7.57 -30.12 35.39
N SER A 374 6.47 -29.96 34.66
CA SER A 374 5.41 -30.98 34.61
C SER A 374 5.00 -31.25 33.17
N ARG A 375 5.42 -32.42 32.67
CA ARG A 375 4.75 -33.12 31.57
C ARG A 375 3.84 -34.13 32.25
N ASP A 376 2.58 -34.19 31.86
CA ASP A 376 1.78 -35.39 32.10
C ASP A 376 1.23 -35.98 30.80
N ARG A 377 1.67 -37.21 30.55
CA ARG A 377 0.98 -38.21 29.76
C ARG A 377 0.76 -39.38 30.71
N ARG A 378 -0.47 -39.79 30.95
CA ARG A 378 -0.76 -41.17 31.37
C ARG A 378 -1.95 -41.73 30.59
N SER A 379 -1.88 -43.03 30.39
CA SER A 379 -2.78 -43.88 29.62
C SER A 379 -3.67 -44.70 30.57
N ASP A 380 -4.46 -45.61 29.99
CA ASP A 380 -4.99 -46.85 30.60
C ASP A 380 -6.29 -46.68 31.45
N ASP A 381 -7.34 -47.52 31.34
CA ASP A 381 -7.62 -48.65 30.42
C ASP A 381 -9.11 -49.13 30.49
N LYS A 382 -9.52 -50.02 29.55
CA LYS A 382 -10.58 -51.07 29.60
C LYS A 382 -12.11 -50.79 29.54
N ARG A 383 -12.70 -51.39 28.47
CA ARG A 383 -13.86 -52.34 28.41
C ARG A 383 -15.34 -51.89 28.38
N SER A 384 -15.96 -52.00 27.19
CA SER A 384 -17.15 -52.84 26.80
C SER A 384 -17.63 -52.32 25.42
N ARG A 385 -17.91 -53.06 24.32
CA ARG A 385 -18.46 -54.39 23.94
C ARG A 385 -20.00 -54.48 23.97
N VAL A 386 -20.58 -54.80 22.79
CA VAL A 386 -22.02 -55.04 22.44
C VAL A 386 -22.90 -53.76 22.57
N THR A 387 -23.80 -53.37 21.66
CA THR A 387 -24.79 -54.13 20.84
C THR A 387 -25.13 -53.54 19.45
N SER A 388 -25.63 -54.42 18.59
CA SER A 388 -26.21 -54.16 17.25
C SER A 388 -27.69 -53.77 17.32
N ARG A 389 -28.15 -52.96 16.33
CA ARG A 389 -29.52 -52.75 15.75
C ARG A 389 -29.45 -51.39 15.03
N LYS A 390 -29.60 -51.23 13.71
CA LYS A 390 -30.38 -51.90 12.66
C LYS A 390 -31.91 -51.80 12.87
N TYR A 391 -32.48 -50.82 12.18
CA TYR A 391 -33.88 -50.59 11.77
C TYR A 391 -33.72 -49.68 10.53
N ASP A 392 -33.78 -50.18 9.30
CA ASP A 392 -34.89 -50.76 8.54
C ASP A 392 -35.84 -49.70 7.95
N ASP A 393 -36.24 -49.97 6.70
CA ASP A 393 -36.56 -49.02 5.63
C ASP A 393 -38.01 -49.21 5.18
N TYR A 394 -38.82 -48.16 5.32
CA TYR A 394 -40.18 -47.99 4.79
C TYR A 394 -40.42 -46.46 4.64
N ASP A 395 -41.12 -45.93 3.64
CA ASP A 395 -41.93 -46.57 2.60
C ASP A 395 -41.88 -45.76 1.28
N ARG A 396 -42.24 -46.39 0.15
CA ARG A 396 -42.14 -45.85 -1.21
C ARG A 396 -43.46 -46.00 -1.97
N THR A 397 -44.26 -44.94 -2.05
CA THR A 397 -45.36 -44.86 -3.02
C THR A 397 -45.44 -43.52 -3.76
N LYS A 398 -45.28 -43.65 -5.10
CA LYS A 398 -46.10 -43.06 -6.18
C LYS A 398 -46.30 -41.53 -6.26
N SER A 399 -46.35 -40.88 -7.42
CA SER A 399 -46.00 -41.12 -8.82
C SER A 399 -46.76 -40.05 -9.61
N SER A 400 -46.10 -39.11 -10.30
CA SER A 400 -46.71 -38.38 -11.41
C SER A 400 -45.64 -37.62 -12.20
N ARG A 401 -45.44 -38.04 -13.46
CA ARG A 401 -45.29 -37.18 -14.64
C ARG A 401 -45.03 -38.03 -15.88
N ASP A 402 -46.00 -38.03 -16.77
CA ASP A 402 -45.92 -38.72 -18.06
C ASP A 402 -44.86 -38.11 -18.98
N GLY A 403 -44.19 -39.00 -19.71
CA GLY A 403 -43.39 -38.67 -20.89
C GLY A 403 -44.23 -38.82 -22.16
N ARG A 404 -43.94 -38.00 -23.16
CA ARG A 404 -44.49 -38.11 -24.52
C ARG A 404 -43.86 -39.34 -25.21
N ASP A 405 -44.63 -40.06 -26.04
CA ASP A 405 -44.28 -40.14 -27.47
C ASP A 405 -45.41 -40.66 -28.40
N SER A 406 -45.36 -40.14 -29.63
CA SER A 406 -45.70 -40.71 -30.95
C SER A 406 -46.88 -41.68 -31.22
N ARG A 407 -47.80 -41.14 -32.05
CA ARG A 407 -48.16 -41.60 -33.42
C ARG A 407 -49.27 -42.65 -33.68
N ASP A 408 -49.87 -42.40 -34.85
CA ASP A 408 -50.52 -43.32 -35.81
C ASP A 408 -51.96 -43.83 -35.58
N ASP A 409 -52.89 -43.13 -36.26
CA ASP A 409 -53.58 -43.63 -37.48
C ASP A 409 -55.12 -43.81 -37.44
N LYS A 410 -55.71 -43.59 -38.63
CA LYS A 410 -57.03 -44.01 -39.15
C LYS A 410 -58.37 -43.45 -38.60
N ARG A 411 -58.95 -42.65 -39.51
CA ARG A 411 -60.29 -42.79 -40.14
C ARG A 411 -61.54 -42.25 -39.43
N LYS A 412 -62.19 -41.33 -40.16
CA LYS A 412 -63.62 -41.32 -40.56
C LYS A 412 -64.64 -41.87 -39.55
N HIS A 413 -65.57 -41.03 -39.11
CA HIS A 413 -66.71 -40.73 -40.00
C HIS A 413 -67.31 -39.33 -39.78
#